data_AF-A0A5P2UGU8-F1
#
_entry.id   AF-A0A5P2UGU8-F1
#
_cell.length_a   1.000
_cell.length_b   1.000
_cell.length_c   1.000
_cell.angle_alpha   90.00
_cell.angle_beta   90.00
_cell.angle_gamma   90.00
#
_symmetry.space_group_name_H-M   'P 1'
#
loop_
_entity.id
_entity.type
_entity.pdbx_description
1 polymer ?
#
loop_
_entity_poly.entity_id
_entity_poly.type
_entity_poly.pdbx_seq_one_letter_code
_entity_poly.pdbx_strand_id
1 'polypeptide(L)'
;MAFEPPQRLVRALGETPDPASDADWLERLPGLAEAALARRGVEPQRVQAPGGRSSLVVLVRYPDGTPAALKLAPPDARPDRELTALAHWGGFGAVRVLDTRHHGEDGALLLERLHPEVSLRSLPETKALLEACGTLRRLWVAPPAGHGLETVEERTRAQSEALRAAPEEVRALAEAALAVRAELTALPGEELLLHGSFRQGKVLAGERAPWLTVGPDPLVGERAYDLARLVRDRLEDQVASSAGAAGARRRVNKLADALEVDRDRLRGWTLFRAVESGNRALAAGRRRDAELLWEFAAWL
;
A
#
# COMPACT_ATOMS: atom_id res chain seq x y z
N MET A 1 1.46 -2.68 29.59
CA MET A 1 1.69 -1.49 28.73
C MET A 1 0.33 -1.18 28.12
N ALA A 2 -0.18 0.05 28.20
CA ALA A 2 -1.46 0.37 27.56
C ALA A 2 -1.25 0.41 26.03
N PHE A 3 -1.94 -0.46 25.29
CA PHE A 3 -1.92 -0.47 23.82
C PHE A 3 -2.96 0.52 23.30
N GLU A 4 -2.71 1.80 23.51
CA GLU A 4 -3.57 2.84 22.94
C GLU A 4 -3.45 2.83 21.40
N PRO A 5 -4.57 2.76 20.67
CA PRO A 5 -4.53 2.83 19.21
C PRO A 5 -4.00 4.20 18.76
N PRO A 6 -3.05 4.25 17.81
CA PRO A 6 -2.62 5.51 17.25
C PRO A 6 -3.80 6.30 16.67
N GLN A 7 -3.86 7.62 16.91
CA GLN A 7 -4.95 8.48 16.41
C GLN A 7 -5.19 8.34 14.90
N ARG A 8 -4.11 8.08 14.13
CA ARG A 8 -4.20 7.84 12.69
C ARG A 8 -5.00 6.59 12.33
N LEU A 9 -4.88 5.53 13.13
CA LEU A 9 -5.64 4.30 12.96
C LEU A 9 -7.11 4.56 13.30
N VAL A 10 -7.38 5.16 14.45
CA VAL A 10 -8.75 5.50 14.90
C VAL A 10 -9.48 6.33 13.85
N ARG A 11 -8.84 7.40 13.35
CA ARG A 11 -9.43 8.25 12.31
C ARG A 11 -9.70 7.46 11.02
N ALA A 12 -8.77 6.62 10.61
CA ALA A 12 -8.89 5.91 9.34
C ALA A 12 -9.97 4.82 9.36
N LEU A 13 -10.18 4.16 10.49
CA LEU A 13 -11.28 3.21 10.66
C LEU A 13 -12.63 3.92 10.73
N GLY A 14 -12.71 5.13 11.31
CA GLY A 14 -13.92 5.95 11.24
C GLY A 14 -14.30 6.45 9.83
N GLU A 15 -13.44 6.26 8.82
CA GLU A 15 -13.70 6.61 7.41
C GLU A 15 -14.34 5.43 6.63
N THR A 16 -14.55 4.25 7.24
CA THR A 16 -15.06 3.04 6.57
C THR A 16 -16.60 2.94 6.58
N PRO A 17 -17.20 2.11 5.71
CA PRO A 17 -18.66 1.96 5.63
C PRO A 17 -19.30 1.28 6.84
N ASP A 18 -18.54 0.52 7.65
CA ASP A 18 -19.04 -0.16 8.85
C ASP A 18 -18.29 0.33 10.11
N PRO A 19 -18.59 1.55 10.58
CA PRO A 19 -17.89 2.15 11.71
C PRO A 19 -18.22 1.45 13.04
N ALA A 20 -19.28 0.63 13.11
CA ALA A 20 -19.69 -0.05 14.34
C ALA A 20 -18.80 -1.28 14.62
N SER A 21 -18.52 -2.10 13.60
CA SER A 21 -17.57 -3.21 13.69
C SER A 21 -16.17 -2.72 14.08
N ASP A 22 -15.72 -1.63 13.45
CA ASP A 22 -14.42 -1.02 13.70
C ASP A 22 -14.30 -0.41 15.12
N ALA A 23 -15.37 0.21 15.63
CA ALA A 23 -15.39 0.77 16.99
C ALA A 23 -15.30 -0.32 18.06
N ASP A 24 -16.06 -1.41 17.91
CA ASP A 24 -16.01 -2.56 18.83
C ASP A 24 -14.63 -3.27 18.80
N TRP A 25 -13.99 -3.35 17.63
CA TRP A 25 -12.62 -3.84 17.55
C TRP A 25 -11.62 -2.93 18.29
N LEU A 26 -11.74 -1.60 18.13
CA LEU A 26 -10.87 -0.63 18.81
C LEU A 26 -11.03 -0.69 20.33
N GLU A 27 -12.24 -0.89 20.85
CA GLU A 27 -12.50 -1.05 22.28
C GLU A 27 -11.81 -2.30 22.85
N ARG A 28 -11.85 -3.41 22.10
CA ARG A 28 -11.23 -4.69 22.48
C ARG A 28 -9.74 -4.77 22.20
N LEU A 29 -9.17 -3.82 21.44
CA LEU A 29 -7.80 -3.86 20.94
C LEU A 29 -6.73 -4.08 22.03
N PRO A 30 -6.78 -3.43 23.20
CA PRO A 30 -5.77 -3.66 24.24
C PRO A 30 -5.71 -5.13 24.69
N GLY A 31 -6.86 -5.75 24.93
CA GLY A 31 -6.94 -7.17 25.30
C GLY A 31 -6.53 -8.10 24.17
N LEU A 32 -6.89 -7.77 22.92
CA LEU A 32 -6.45 -8.53 21.74
C LEU A 32 -4.92 -8.47 21.58
N ALA A 33 -4.31 -7.32 21.83
CA ALA A 33 -2.86 -7.16 21.77
C ALA A 33 -2.14 -7.96 22.85
N GLU A 34 -2.60 -7.90 24.11
CA GLU A 34 -2.05 -8.69 25.21
C GLU A 34 -2.13 -10.20 24.93
N ALA A 35 -3.28 -10.68 24.46
CA ALA A 35 -3.44 -12.08 24.09
C ALA A 35 -2.51 -12.50 22.94
N ALA A 36 -2.39 -11.68 21.90
CA ALA A 36 -1.54 -11.99 20.74
C ALA A 36 -0.04 -12.03 21.10
N LEU A 37 0.41 -11.16 22.02
CA LEU A 37 1.77 -11.15 22.55
C LEU A 37 2.05 -12.41 23.39
N ALA A 38 1.14 -12.74 24.31
CA ALA A 38 1.27 -13.90 25.19
C ALA A 38 1.35 -15.22 24.41
N ARG A 39 0.48 -15.42 23.39
CA ARG A 39 0.50 -16.62 22.53
C ARG A 39 1.83 -16.82 21.83
N ARG A 40 2.49 -15.73 21.43
CA ARG A 40 3.76 -15.75 20.69
C ARG A 40 4.99 -15.72 21.59
N GLY A 41 4.82 -15.50 22.90
CA GLY A 41 5.92 -15.37 23.85
C GLY A 41 6.84 -14.19 23.53
N VAL A 42 6.29 -13.06 23.07
CA VAL A 42 7.05 -11.85 22.73
C VAL A 42 6.70 -10.71 23.66
N GLU A 43 7.68 -9.86 23.96
CA GLU A 43 7.53 -8.71 24.85
C GLU A 43 7.33 -7.42 24.05
N PRO A 44 6.33 -6.58 24.39
CA PRO A 44 6.11 -5.31 23.72
C PRO A 44 7.18 -4.30 24.08
N GLN A 45 7.69 -3.56 23.09
CA GLN A 45 8.57 -2.42 23.31
C GLN A 45 7.84 -1.09 23.17
N ARG A 46 7.13 -0.89 22.05
CA ARG A 46 6.31 0.30 21.80
C ARG A 46 5.34 0.08 20.67
N VAL A 47 4.22 0.79 20.70
CA VAL A 47 3.34 0.95 19.54
C VAL A 47 4.04 1.83 18.50
N GLN A 48 3.96 1.46 17.22
CA GLN A 48 4.52 2.27 16.13
C GLN A 48 3.72 3.56 15.96
N ALA A 49 4.38 4.70 16.05
CA ALA A 49 3.82 6.04 15.80
C ALA A 49 4.37 6.63 14.49
N PRO A 50 3.57 7.38 13.70
CA PRO A 50 2.16 7.73 13.93
C PRO A 50 1.17 6.58 13.65
N GLY A 51 1.68 5.38 13.35
CA GLY A 51 0.86 4.18 13.12
C GLY A 51 0.39 4.02 11.68
N GLY A 52 -0.21 2.86 11.41
CA GLY A 52 -0.88 2.53 10.17
C GLY A 52 -2.29 3.12 10.08
N ARG A 53 -2.93 2.93 8.93
CA ARG A 53 -4.35 3.31 8.69
C ARG A 53 -5.32 2.13 8.76
N SER A 54 -4.82 0.90 8.79
CA SER A 54 -5.63 -0.33 8.69
C SER A 54 -5.24 -1.40 9.71
N SER A 55 -4.25 -1.12 10.57
CA SER A 55 -3.74 -2.08 11.54
C SER A 55 -2.94 -1.38 12.64
N LEU A 56 -2.98 -1.94 13.84
CA LEU A 56 -2.01 -1.67 14.88
C LEU A 56 -0.69 -2.38 14.54
N VAL A 57 0.43 -1.70 14.76
CA VAL A 57 1.77 -2.33 14.70
C VAL A 57 2.47 -2.07 16.02
N VAL A 58 2.91 -3.13 16.68
CA VAL A 58 3.67 -3.10 17.93
C VAL A 58 5.07 -3.61 17.63
N LEU A 59 6.09 -2.83 17.99
CA LEU A 59 7.47 -3.31 17.97
C LEU A 59 7.66 -4.20 19.19
N VAL A 60 8.13 -5.41 18.98
CA VAL A 60 8.27 -6.44 20.02
C VAL A 60 9.68 -7.03 20.01
N ARG A 61 10.00 -7.82 21.04
CA ARG A 61 11.20 -8.66 21.09
C ARG A 61 10.85 -10.06 21.59
N TYR A 62 11.57 -11.05 21.08
CA TYR A 62 11.62 -12.36 21.70
C TYR A 62 12.45 -12.31 23.00
N PRO A 63 12.33 -13.31 23.89
CA PRO A 63 13.10 -13.38 25.13
C PRO A 63 14.62 -13.43 24.92
N ASP A 64 15.07 -13.91 23.75
CA ASP A 64 16.48 -13.91 23.34
C ASP A 64 16.97 -12.53 22.83
N GLY A 65 16.11 -11.52 22.83
CA GLY A 65 16.38 -10.17 22.36
C GLY A 65 16.10 -9.94 20.87
N THR A 66 15.77 -10.98 20.10
CA THR A 66 15.52 -10.89 18.65
C THR A 66 14.35 -9.93 18.36
N PRO A 67 14.55 -8.90 17.51
CA PRO A 67 13.52 -7.92 17.23
C PRO A 67 12.46 -8.43 16.24
N ALA A 68 11.18 -8.13 16.50
CA ALA A 68 10.08 -8.39 15.58
C ALA A 68 9.04 -7.26 15.59
N ALA A 69 8.10 -7.30 14.65
CA ALA A 69 6.95 -6.41 14.60
C ALA A 69 5.66 -7.23 14.57
N LEU A 70 4.79 -7.04 15.55
CA LEU A 70 3.47 -7.65 15.62
C LEU A 70 2.46 -6.70 14.95
N LYS A 71 1.69 -7.22 13.99
CA LYS A 71 0.62 -6.49 13.32
C LYS A 71 -0.74 -7.11 13.64
N LEU A 72 -1.68 -6.27 14.03
CA LEU A 72 -3.08 -6.64 14.32
C LEU A 72 -4.01 -5.79 13.45
N ALA A 73 -4.95 -6.43 12.76
CA ALA A 73 -5.94 -5.78 11.92
C ALA A 73 -7.36 -6.15 12.39
N PRO A 74 -8.37 -5.32 12.10
CA PRO A 74 -9.76 -5.69 12.36
C PRO A 74 -10.17 -6.92 11.53
N PRO A 75 -11.19 -7.69 11.97
CA PRO A 75 -11.61 -8.92 11.30
C PRO A 75 -11.89 -8.76 9.80
N ASP A 76 -12.55 -7.66 9.42
CA ASP A 76 -12.93 -7.38 8.03
C ASP A 76 -11.72 -6.97 7.16
N ALA A 77 -10.59 -6.66 7.79
CA ALA A 77 -9.32 -6.33 7.14
C ALA A 77 -8.21 -7.34 7.46
N ARG A 78 -8.58 -8.60 7.74
CA ARG A 78 -7.62 -9.67 8.00
C ARG A 78 -6.53 -9.73 6.90
N PRO A 79 -5.24 -9.78 7.28
CA PRO A 79 -4.14 -9.59 6.34
C PRO A 79 -3.75 -10.90 5.62
N ASP A 80 -4.71 -11.75 5.26
CA ASP A 80 -4.47 -13.09 4.68
C ASP A 80 -3.80 -12.99 3.29
N ARG A 81 -4.25 -12.00 2.48
CA ARG A 81 -3.65 -11.69 1.18
C ARG A 81 -2.21 -11.19 1.34
N GLU A 82 -1.98 -10.33 2.34
CA GLU A 82 -0.64 -9.84 2.68
C GLU A 82 0.27 -10.97 3.14
N LEU A 83 -0.21 -11.88 3.98
CA LEU A 83 0.52 -13.09 4.37
C LEU A 83 0.89 -13.92 3.15
N THR A 84 -0.05 -14.15 2.23
CA THR A 84 0.18 -14.92 0.99
C THR A 84 1.33 -14.33 0.17
N ALA A 85 1.32 -13.01 -0.05
CA ALA A 85 2.38 -12.35 -0.81
C ALA A 85 3.74 -12.33 -0.07
N LEU A 86 3.75 -12.00 1.22
CA LEU A 86 4.99 -11.95 2.02
C LEU A 86 5.63 -13.34 2.18
N ALA A 87 4.82 -14.38 2.37
CA ALA A 87 5.29 -15.76 2.42
C ALA A 87 5.89 -16.18 1.07
N HIS A 88 5.24 -15.84 -0.04
CA HIS A 88 5.75 -16.15 -1.38
C HIS A 88 7.06 -15.43 -1.70
N TRP A 89 7.19 -14.16 -1.34
CA TRP A 89 8.47 -13.46 -1.51
C TRP A 89 9.57 -14.00 -0.59
N GLY A 90 9.25 -14.62 0.55
CA GLY A 90 10.24 -15.26 1.43
C GLY A 90 11.30 -14.28 1.97
N GLY A 91 10.98 -12.99 2.04
CA GLY A 91 11.90 -11.91 2.37
C GLY A 91 12.66 -11.31 1.17
N PHE A 92 12.45 -11.77 -0.05
CA PHE A 92 13.07 -11.19 -1.24
C PHE A 92 12.44 -9.82 -1.55
N GLY A 93 13.18 -8.74 -1.29
CA GLY A 93 12.69 -7.36 -1.47
C GLY A 93 11.65 -6.89 -0.44
N ALA A 94 11.10 -7.78 0.39
CA ALA A 94 10.10 -7.50 1.41
C ALA A 94 10.53 -8.02 2.80
N VAL A 95 9.82 -7.61 3.85
CA VAL A 95 9.96 -8.21 5.19
C VAL A 95 9.65 -9.70 5.19
N ARG A 96 10.31 -10.45 6.07
CA ARG A 96 9.95 -11.84 6.34
C ARG A 96 8.76 -11.95 7.29
N VAL A 97 7.96 -12.98 7.07
CA VAL A 97 7.03 -13.50 8.08
C VAL A 97 7.83 -14.41 9.00
N LEU A 98 7.81 -14.15 10.30
CA LEU A 98 8.58 -14.89 11.29
C LEU A 98 7.79 -16.04 11.91
N ASP A 99 6.48 -15.86 12.09
CA ASP A 99 5.62 -16.84 12.73
C ASP A 99 4.17 -16.73 12.22
N THR A 100 3.57 -17.87 11.89
CA THR A 100 2.18 -18.00 11.42
C THR A 100 1.35 -18.93 12.30
N ARG A 101 1.92 -19.55 13.36
CA ARG A 101 1.27 -20.61 14.16
C ARG A 101 -0.11 -20.22 14.68
N HIS A 102 -0.27 -18.96 15.08
CA HIS A 102 -1.52 -18.43 15.66
C HIS A 102 -2.33 -17.56 14.69
N HIS A 103 -1.91 -17.44 13.42
CA HIS A 103 -2.55 -16.54 12.48
C HIS A 103 -4.03 -16.90 12.21
N GLY A 104 -4.36 -18.19 12.12
CA GLY A 104 -5.76 -18.62 11.94
C GLY A 104 -6.69 -18.22 13.09
N GLU A 105 -6.13 -18.14 14.31
CA GLU A 105 -6.88 -17.83 15.54
C GLU A 105 -7.13 -16.33 15.69
N ASP A 106 -6.08 -15.52 15.51
CA ASP A 106 -6.14 -14.07 15.82
C ASP A 106 -5.90 -13.14 14.64
N GLY A 107 -5.60 -13.66 13.45
CA GLY A 107 -5.31 -12.87 12.26
C GLY A 107 -4.00 -12.06 12.34
N ALA A 108 -3.22 -12.19 13.42
CA ALA A 108 -2.05 -11.36 13.62
C ALA A 108 -0.86 -11.85 12.77
N LEU A 109 -0.04 -10.93 12.30
CA LEU A 109 1.22 -11.23 11.62
C LEU A 109 2.40 -10.87 12.50
N LEU A 110 3.33 -11.80 12.67
CA LEU A 110 4.63 -11.52 13.28
C LEU A 110 5.68 -11.42 12.19
N LEU A 111 6.28 -10.24 12.06
CA LEU A 111 7.12 -9.85 10.92
C LEU A 111 8.53 -9.48 11.38
N GLU A 112 9.49 -9.59 10.45
CA GLU A 112 10.82 -9.01 10.57
C GLU A 112 10.72 -7.53 10.91
N ARG A 113 11.42 -7.09 11.96
CA ARG A 113 11.43 -5.68 12.34
C ARG A 113 12.43 -4.92 11.49
N LEU A 114 11.93 -3.97 10.71
CA LEU A 114 12.74 -2.95 10.03
C LEU A 114 12.94 -1.71 10.92
N HIS A 115 13.62 -0.70 10.37
CA HIS A 115 13.83 0.62 10.98
C HIS A 115 12.78 1.61 10.47
N PRO A 116 11.58 1.71 11.10
CA PRO A 116 10.46 2.48 10.57
C PRO A 116 10.69 3.99 10.54
N GLU A 117 11.68 4.49 11.26
CA GLU A 117 12.12 5.88 11.25
C GLU A 117 12.88 6.27 9.98
N VAL A 118 13.42 5.30 9.23
CA VAL A 118 14.14 5.53 7.97
C VAL A 118 13.41 4.84 6.82
N SER A 119 12.78 5.64 5.95
CA SER A 119 12.18 5.16 4.69
C SER A 119 12.82 5.83 3.49
N LEU A 120 12.55 5.34 2.27
CA LEU A 120 13.05 6.01 1.05
C LEU A 120 12.61 7.48 0.93
N ARG A 121 11.58 7.92 1.65
CA ARG A 121 11.18 9.33 1.70
C ARG A 121 12.22 10.24 2.35
N SER A 122 13.13 9.72 3.17
CA SER A 122 14.21 10.51 3.77
C SER A 122 15.37 10.78 2.80
N LEU A 123 15.42 10.07 1.67
CA LEU A 123 16.48 10.24 0.67
C LEU A 123 16.16 11.39 -0.31
N PRO A 124 17.18 11.96 -0.98
CA PRO A 124 16.97 12.78 -2.16
C PRO A 124 16.19 12.00 -3.23
N GLU A 125 15.27 12.68 -3.93
CA GLU A 125 14.28 12.03 -4.79
C GLU A 125 14.89 11.11 -5.87
N THR A 126 16.00 11.53 -6.50
CA THR A 126 16.69 10.70 -7.49
C THR A 126 17.17 9.38 -6.91
N LYS A 127 17.71 9.39 -5.68
CA LYS A 127 18.16 8.17 -5.00
C LYS A 127 16.97 7.33 -4.51
N ALA A 128 15.94 7.98 -3.96
CA ALA A 128 14.72 7.31 -3.54
C ALA A 128 14.06 6.53 -4.69
N LEU A 129 13.97 7.14 -5.87
CA LEU A 129 13.42 6.48 -7.06
C LEU A 129 14.27 5.29 -7.53
N LEU A 130 15.60 5.43 -7.50
CA LEU A 130 16.51 4.35 -7.88
C LEU A 130 16.31 3.11 -6.99
N GLU A 131 16.32 3.31 -5.66
CA GLU A 131 16.11 2.22 -4.69
C GLU A 131 14.70 1.63 -4.77
N ALA A 132 13.70 2.48 -5.01
CA ALA A 132 12.32 2.06 -5.21
C ALA A 132 12.16 1.16 -6.44
N CYS A 133 12.77 1.55 -7.58
CA CYS A 133 12.77 0.74 -8.80
C CYS A 133 13.49 -0.61 -8.59
N GLY A 134 14.67 -0.58 -7.95
CA GLY A 134 15.39 -1.80 -7.60
C GLY A 134 14.59 -2.74 -6.69
N THR A 135 13.77 -2.18 -5.80
CA THR A 135 12.87 -2.96 -4.93
C THR A 135 11.71 -3.56 -5.71
N LEU A 136 10.98 -2.79 -6.53
CA LEU A 136 9.88 -3.31 -7.35
C LEU A 136 10.31 -4.45 -8.28
N ARG A 137 11.47 -4.31 -8.92
CA ARG A 137 12.02 -5.34 -9.82
C ARG A 137 12.20 -6.69 -9.13
N ARG A 138 12.46 -6.71 -7.81
CA ARG A 138 12.55 -7.94 -7.02
C ARG A 138 11.18 -8.55 -6.69
N LEU A 139 10.15 -7.72 -6.54
CA LEU A 139 8.82 -8.17 -6.13
C LEU A 139 8.02 -8.78 -7.27
N TRP A 140 8.27 -8.35 -8.51
CA TRP A 140 7.57 -8.83 -9.70
C TRP A 140 8.04 -10.24 -10.10
N VAL A 141 7.41 -11.22 -9.49
CA VAL A 141 7.60 -12.65 -9.73
C VAL A 141 6.27 -13.29 -10.14
N ALA A 142 6.30 -14.51 -10.68
CA ALA A 142 5.07 -15.28 -10.90
C ALA A 142 4.31 -15.45 -9.57
N PRO A 143 2.97 -15.33 -9.55
CA PRO A 143 2.18 -15.53 -8.34
C PRO A 143 2.22 -17.00 -7.86
N PRO A 144 2.01 -17.27 -6.55
CA PRO A 144 1.96 -18.64 -6.05
C PRO A 144 0.76 -19.41 -6.63
N ALA A 145 0.89 -20.72 -6.79
CA ALA A 145 -0.24 -21.55 -7.23
C ALA A 145 -1.41 -21.47 -6.23
N GLY A 146 -2.64 -21.35 -6.73
CA GLY A 146 -3.84 -21.29 -5.89
C GLY A 146 -3.93 -20.03 -5.00
N HIS A 147 -3.28 -18.93 -5.38
CA HIS A 147 -3.12 -17.73 -4.55
C HIS A 147 -4.41 -17.07 -4.06
N GLY A 148 -5.53 -17.18 -4.79
CA GLY A 148 -6.80 -16.52 -4.46
C GLY A 148 -6.76 -14.97 -4.44
N LEU A 149 -5.60 -14.35 -4.68
CA LEU A 149 -5.45 -12.92 -4.91
C LEU A 149 -6.28 -12.45 -6.11
N GLU A 150 -6.91 -11.29 -5.97
CA GLU A 150 -7.62 -10.64 -7.07
C GLU A 150 -6.67 -10.21 -8.18
N THR A 151 -7.21 -10.06 -9.39
CA THR A 151 -6.47 -9.48 -10.53
C THR A 151 -6.58 -7.96 -10.57
N VAL A 152 -5.68 -7.29 -11.30
CA VAL A 152 -5.81 -5.86 -11.64
C VAL A 152 -7.16 -5.58 -12.29
N GLU A 153 -7.64 -6.48 -13.16
CA GLU A 153 -8.94 -6.31 -13.81
C GLU A 153 -10.09 -6.32 -12.79
N GLU A 154 -10.10 -7.30 -11.88
CA GLU A 154 -11.12 -7.44 -10.84
C GLU A 154 -11.13 -6.24 -9.89
N ARG A 155 -9.96 -5.87 -9.37
CA ARG A 155 -9.83 -4.74 -8.45
C ARG A 155 -10.34 -3.44 -9.09
N THR A 156 -9.95 -3.21 -10.33
CA THR A 156 -10.29 -1.97 -11.03
C THR A 156 -11.73 -1.97 -11.51
N ARG A 157 -12.37 -3.14 -11.69
CA ARG A 157 -13.81 -3.26 -11.98
C ARG A 157 -14.63 -2.74 -10.80
N ALA A 158 -14.34 -3.20 -9.59
CA ALA A 158 -15.00 -2.72 -8.37
C ALA A 158 -14.78 -1.20 -8.16
N GLN A 159 -13.54 -0.73 -8.36
CA GLN A 159 -13.24 0.71 -8.27
C GLN A 159 -13.97 1.55 -9.33
N SER A 160 -14.22 0.98 -10.52
CA SER A 160 -14.95 1.66 -11.60
C SER A 160 -16.41 1.94 -11.22
N GLU A 161 -17.03 1.12 -10.38
CA GLU A 161 -18.39 1.36 -9.91
C GLU A 161 -18.49 2.66 -9.10
N ALA A 162 -17.55 2.88 -8.17
CA ALA A 162 -17.47 4.11 -7.41
C ALA A 162 -17.15 5.34 -8.29
N LEU A 163 -16.35 5.16 -9.35
CA LEU A 163 -16.04 6.24 -10.30
C LEU A 163 -17.23 6.65 -11.17
N ARG A 164 -18.15 5.73 -11.49
CA ARG A 164 -19.39 6.08 -12.23
C ARG A 164 -20.31 7.01 -11.42
N ALA A 165 -20.19 6.99 -10.10
CA ALA A 165 -20.91 7.87 -9.19
C ALA A 165 -20.10 9.13 -8.80
N ALA A 166 -19.01 9.43 -9.51
CA ALA A 166 -18.18 10.59 -9.20
C ALA A 166 -18.97 11.91 -9.37
N PRO A 167 -18.72 12.92 -8.53
CA PRO A 167 -19.39 14.23 -8.63
C PRO A 167 -19.15 14.92 -9.98
N GLU A 168 -20.07 15.82 -10.32
CA GLU A 168 -20.03 16.61 -11.57
C GLU A 168 -18.68 17.30 -11.81
N GLU A 169 -18.10 17.89 -10.76
CA GLU A 169 -16.81 18.62 -10.82
C GLU A 169 -15.63 17.77 -11.33
N VAL A 170 -15.71 16.44 -11.24
CA VAL A 170 -14.63 15.51 -11.63
C VAL A 170 -15.09 14.46 -12.64
N ARG A 171 -16.30 14.62 -13.19
CA ARG A 171 -16.92 13.66 -14.10
C ARG A 171 -16.08 13.41 -15.35
N ALA A 172 -15.52 14.47 -15.96
CA ALA A 172 -14.65 14.34 -17.12
C ALA A 172 -13.37 13.50 -16.82
N LEU A 173 -12.77 13.68 -15.65
CA LEU A 173 -11.61 12.88 -15.22
C LEU A 173 -12.01 11.42 -14.94
N ALA A 174 -13.19 11.20 -14.34
CA ALA A 174 -13.72 9.87 -14.09
C ALA A 174 -14.02 9.12 -15.41
N GLU A 175 -14.62 9.79 -16.39
CA GLU A 175 -14.88 9.22 -17.72
C GLU A 175 -13.56 8.87 -18.44
N ALA A 176 -12.57 9.76 -18.41
CA ALA A 176 -11.24 9.49 -18.97
C ALA A 176 -10.55 8.29 -18.28
N ALA A 177 -10.63 8.21 -16.95
CA ALA A 177 -10.12 7.07 -16.18
C ALA A 177 -10.83 5.76 -16.55
N LEU A 178 -12.16 5.77 -16.68
CA LEU A 178 -12.94 4.60 -17.06
C LEU A 178 -12.61 4.14 -18.49
N ALA A 179 -12.48 5.08 -19.44
CA ALA A 179 -12.11 4.79 -20.81
C ALA A 179 -10.73 4.15 -20.90
N VAL A 180 -9.71 4.76 -20.27
CA VAL A 180 -8.34 4.20 -20.30
C VAL A 180 -8.27 2.84 -19.60
N ARG A 181 -9.01 2.63 -18.50
CA ARG A 181 -9.09 1.32 -17.86
C ARG A 181 -9.69 0.27 -18.80
N ALA A 182 -10.75 0.62 -19.54
CA ALA A 182 -11.36 -0.29 -20.51
C ALA A 182 -10.36 -0.71 -21.60
N GLU A 183 -9.58 0.24 -22.14
CA GLU A 183 -8.53 -0.04 -23.12
C GLU A 183 -7.40 -0.92 -22.53
N LEU A 184 -6.93 -0.59 -21.34
CA LEU A 184 -5.81 -1.32 -20.70
C LEU A 184 -6.17 -2.77 -20.35
N THR A 185 -7.44 -3.04 -20.03
CA THR A 185 -7.94 -4.38 -19.70
C THR A 185 -8.51 -5.13 -20.91
N ALA A 186 -8.50 -4.56 -22.11
CA ALA A 186 -9.11 -5.18 -23.29
C ALA A 186 -8.35 -6.41 -23.79
N LEU A 187 -7.05 -6.48 -23.51
CA LEU A 187 -6.19 -7.59 -23.87
C LEU A 187 -5.56 -8.20 -22.61
N PRO A 188 -5.30 -9.52 -22.60
CA PRO A 188 -4.55 -10.16 -21.52
C PRO A 188 -3.22 -9.44 -21.28
N GLY A 189 -3.00 -9.04 -20.03
CA GLY A 189 -1.77 -8.39 -19.58
C GLY A 189 -0.77 -9.39 -18.99
N GLU A 190 0.28 -8.86 -18.37
CA GLU A 190 1.20 -9.67 -17.57
C GLU A 190 0.49 -10.22 -16.33
N GLU A 191 0.91 -11.40 -15.85
CA GLU A 191 0.40 -12.02 -14.64
C GLU A 191 1.52 -12.14 -13.59
N LEU A 192 1.82 -11.02 -12.94
CA LEU A 192 2.87 -10.94 -11.91
C LEU A 192 2.26 -10.64 -10.56
N LEU A 193 2.89 -11.16 -9.49
CA LEU A 193 2.57 -10.76 -8.13
C LEU A 193 3.01 -9.30 -7.92
N LEU A 194 2.05 -8.44 -7.60
CA LEU A 194 2.26 -7.02 -7.38
C LEU A 194 2.17 -6.69 -5.88
N HIS A 195 2.89 -5.65 -5.47
CA HIS A 195 2.74 -5.10 -4.12
C HIS A 195 1.40 -4.37 -3.97
N GLY A 196 0.89 -3.76 -5.04
CA GLY A 196 -0.42 -3.14 -5.17
C GLY A 196 -0.59 -1.81 -4.42
N SER A 197 0.16 -1.59 -3.36
CA SER A 197 0.19 -0.32 -2.61
C SER A 197 1.59 0.32 -2.53
N PHE A 198 2.48 0.00 -3.48
CA PHE A 198 3.89 0.37 -3.40
C PHE A 198 4.11 1.89 -3.40
N ARG A 199 5.00 2.37 -2.52
CA ARG A 199 5.39 3.78 -2.36
C ARG A 199 6.67 3.86 -1.53
N GLN A 200 7.48 4.91 -1.70
CA GLN A 200 8.71 5.17 -0.97
C GLN A 200 8.54 5.05 0.55
N GLY A 201 7.39 5.49 1.09
CA GLY A 201 7.09 5.41 2.52
C GLY A 201 6.79 3.99 3.03
N LYS A 202 6.70 2.99 2.15
CA LYS A 202 6.56 1.56 2.46
C LYS A 202 7.84 0.77 2.18
N VAL A 203 8.95 1.46 1.91
CA VAL A 203 10.28 0.85 1.78
C VAL A 203 11.13 1.43 2.90
N LEU A 204 11.48 0.58 3.85
CA LEU A 204 12.13 0.95 5.11
C LEU A 204 13.55 0.38 5.15
N ALA A 205 14.42 1.00 5.94
CA ALA A 205 15.76 0.49 6.14
C ALA A 205 15.74 -0.83 6.92
N GLY A 206 16.60 -1.77 6.56
CA GLY A 206 16.69 -3.09 7.18
C GLY A 206 18.13 -3.54 7.38
N GLU A 207 18.32 -4.56 8.21
CA GLU A 207 19.63 -5.16 8.48
C GLU A 207 20.03 -6.15 7.38
N ARG A 208 19.08 -6.98 6.94
CA ARG A 208 19.32 -8.04 5.95
C ARG A 208 19.55 -7.51 4.53
N ALA A 209 18.95 -6.37 4.24
CA ALA A 209 19.17 -5.61 3.02
C ALA A 209 18.93 -4.13 3.35
N PRO A 210 19.64 -3.19 2.68
CA PRO A 210 19.51 -1.76 2.98
C PRO A 210 18.08 -1.24 2.91
N TRP A 211 17.24 -1.84 2.04
CA TRP A 211 15.86 -1.43 1.80
C TRP A 211 14.97 -2.64 1.60
N LEU A 212 13.88 -2.71 2.37
CA LEU A 212 12.88 -3.76 2.31
C LEU A 212 11.47 -3.16 2.37
N THR A 213 10.53 -3.74 1.63
CA THR A 213 9.16 -3.25 1.60
C THR A 213 8.26 -3.91 2.65
N VAL A 214 7.20 -3.19 3.05
CA VAL A 214 6.22 -3.61 4.06
C VAL A 214 4.79 -3.33 3.62
N GLY A 215 3.85 -4.10 4.17
CA GLY A 215 2.42 -3.85 4.06
C GLY A 215 1.90 -3.86 2.62
N PRO A 216 2.15 -4.92 1.82
CA PRO A 216 1.52 -5.04 0.51
C PRO A 216 0.00 -5.03 0.61
N ASP A 217 -0.64 -4.59 -0.46
CA ASP A 217 -2.06 -4.82 -0.74
C ASP A 217 -2.12 -5.61 -2.05
N PRO A 218 -1.76 -6.90 -2.00
CA PRO A 218 -1.28 -7.63 -3.15
C PRO A 218 -2.40 -8.05 -4.08
N LEU A 219 -2.05 -8.16 -5.35
CA LEU A 219 -2.90 -8.56 -6.45
C LEU A 219 -2.02 -9.11 -7.59
N VAL A 220 -2.66 -9.72 -8.58
CA VAL A 220 -1.97 -10.22 -9.78
C VAL A 220 -2.26 -9.33 -10.99
N GLY A 221 -1.23 -9.01 -11.76
CA GLY A 221 -1.40 -8.32 -13.03
C GLY A 221 -0.13 -7.65 -13.51
N GLU A 222 -0.30 -6.58 -14.27
CA GLU A 222 0.80 -5.90 -14.94
C GLU A 222 1.61 -4.95 -14.05
N ARG A 223 2.90 -4.82 -14.37
CA ARG A 223 3.86 -3.99 -13.63
C ARG A 223 3.49 -2.51 -13.63
N ALA A 224 2.90 -2.03 -14.72
CA ALA A 224 2.48 -0.64 -14.88
C ALA A 224 1.48 -0.20 -13.78
N TYR A 225 0.56 -1.09 -13.38
CA TYR A 225 -0.41 -0.79 -12.32
C TYR A 225 0.26 -0.56 -10.96
N ASP A 226 1.26 -1.38 -10.62
CA ASP A 226 1.99 -1.27 -9.36
C ASP A 226 2.87 -0.01 -9.33
N LEU A 227 3.59 0.24 -10.45
CA LEU A 227 4.47 1.38 -10.64
C LEU A 227 3.73 2.73 -10.64
N ALA A 228 2.46 2.77 -11.07
CA ALA A 228 1.64 3.98 -11.12
C ALA A 228 1.48 4.71 -9.77
N ARG A 229 1.61 4.02 -8.62
CA ARG A 229 1.63 4.72 -7.31
C ARG A 229 2.95 5.44 -7.07
N LEU A 230 4.08 4.91 -7.55
CA LEU A 230 5.39 5.53 -7.40
C LEU A 230 5.52 6.81 -8.27
N VAL A 231 4.85 6.83 -9.42
CA VAL A 231 4.71 8.05 -10.24
C VAL A 231 4.09 9.19 -9.43
N ARG A 232 3.12 8.89 -8.55
CA ARG A 232 2.43 9.89 -7.72
C ARG A 232 3.10 10.19 -6.38
N ASP A 233 4.22 9.56 -6.08
CA ASP A 233 4.85 9.73 -4.77
C ASP A 233 5.42 11.14 -4.62
N ARG A 234 5.34 11.69 -3.40
CA ARG A 234 5.60 13.13 -3.12
C ARG A 234 4.69 14.08 -3.91
N LEU A 235 3.41 13.71 -4.05
CA LEU A 235 2.40 14.47 -4.77
C LEU A 235 2.39 15.97 -4.45
N GLU A 236 2.44 16.34 -3.17
CA GLU A 236 2.45 17.75 -2.73
C GLU A 236 3.63 18.53 -3.33
N ASP A 237 4.83 17.96 -3.33
CA ASP A 237 6.03 18.56 -3.94
C ASP A 237 5.88 18.68 -5.46
N GLN A 238 5.24 17.68 -6.09
CA GLN A 238 4.99 17.70 -7.53
C GLN A 238 3.97 18.77 -7.92
N VAL A 239 2.88 18.89 -7.16
CA VAL A 239 1.84 19.91 -7.35
C VAL A 239 2.38 21.32 -7.11
N ALA A 240 3.21 21.50 -6.08
CA ALA A 240 3.85 22.78 -5.80
C ALA A 240 4.93 23.18 -6.84
N SER A 241 5.39 22.26 -7.68
CA SER A 241 6.39 22.53 -8.72
C SER A 241 5.78 23.23 -9.92
N SER A 242 6.48 24.22 -10.49
CA SER A 242 6.09 24.88 -11.75
C SER A 242 6.16 23.96 -12.99
N ALA A 243 6.63 22.72 -12.84
CA ALA A 243 6.78 21.79 -13.95
C ALA A 243 5.45 21.23 -14.50
N GLY A 244 4.40 21.15 -13.67
CA GLY A 244 3.07 20.65 -14.03
C GLY A 244 3.08 19.39 -14.90
N ALA A 245 2.31 19.41 -16.00
CA ALA A 245 2.21 18.31 -16.97
C ALA A 245 3.55 17.87 -17.58
N ALA A 246 4.47 18.80 -17.84
CA ALA A 246 5.80 18.44 -18.33
C ALA A 246 6.59 17.65 -17.27
N GLY A 247 6.41 17.97 -15.98
CA GLY A 247 6.97 17.22 -14.86
C GLY A 247 6.41 15.80 -14.76
N ALA A 248 5.08 15.67 -14.77
CA ALA A 248 4.39 14.37 -14.74
C ALA A 248 4.84 13.46 -15.89
N ARG A 249 4.83 13.98 -17.13
CA ARG A 249 5.29 13.23 -18.32
C ARG A 249 6.74 12.78 -18.21
N ARG A 250 7.66 13.65 -17.78
CA ARG A 250 9.08 13.27 -17.57
C ARG A 250 9.21 12.15 -16.55
N ARG A 251 8.42 12.21 -15.46
CA ARG A 251 8.45 11.21 -14.40
C ARG A 251 7.93 9.86 -14.87
N VAL A 252 6.81 9.84 -15.60
CA VAL A 252 6.27 8.62 -16.24
C VAL A 252 7.33 8.01 -17.14
N ASN A 253 7.89 8.77 -18.09
CA ASN A 253 8.90 8.25 -19.02
C ASN A 253 10.12 7.70 -18.29
N LYS A 254 10.64 8.42 -17.30
CA LYS A 254 11.81 7.97 -16.53
C LYS A 254 11.57 6.64 -15.80
N LEU A 255 10.42 6.48 -15.17
CA LEU A 255 10.09 5.26 -14.42
C LEU A 255 9.78 4.08 -15.35
N ALA A 256 9.06 4.35 -16.44
CA ALA A 256 8.80 3.37 -17.50
C ALA A 256 10.13 2.85 -18.09
N ASP A 257 11.04 3.74 -18.47
CA ASP A 257 12.33 3.38 -19.04
C ASP A 257 13.21 2.60 -18.05
N ALA A 258 13.23 3.00 -16.77
CA ALA A 258 14.05 2.36 -15.75
C ALA A 258 13.65 0.91 -15.44
N LEU A 259 12.40 0.54 -15.73
CA LEU A 259 11.83 -0.77 -15.42
C LEU A 259 11.30 -1.52 -16.64
N GLU A 260 11.58 -1.02 -17.85
CA GLU A 260 11.15 -1.59 -19.12
C GLU A 260 9.65 -1.88 -19.13
N VAL A 261 8.88 -0.87 -18.72
CA VAL A 261 7.41 -0.87 -18.73
C VAL A 261 6.93 0.05 -19.85
N ASP A 262 5.84 -0.31 -20.52
CA ASP A 262 5.23 0.54 -21.54
C ASP A 262 4.79 1.89 -20.96
N ARG A 263 5.20 2.98 -21.62
CA ARG A 263 4.98 4.36 -21.15
C ARG A 263 3.50 4.74 -21.14
N ASP A 264 2.75 4.31 -22.15
CA ASP A 264 1.33 4.64 -22.29
C ASP A 264 0.50 3.84 -21.30
N ARG A 265 0.85 2.57 -21.07
CA ARG A 265 0.24 1.77 -20.00
C ARG A 265 0.51 2.35 -18.62
N LEU A 266 1.75 2.77 -18.33
CA LEU A 266 2.08 3.43 -17.06
C LEU A 266 1.32 4.74 -16.89
N ARG A 267 1.25 5.57 -17.93
CA ARG A 267 0.48 6.82 -17.93
C ARG A 267 -1.00 6.55 -17.65
N GLY A 268 -1.62 5.61 -18.35
CA GLY A 268 -3.03 5.26 -18.19
C GLY A 268 -3.36 4.72 -16.80
N TRP A 269 -2.55 3.83 -16.25
CA TRP A 269 -2.73 3.37 -14.86
C TRP A 269 -2.46 4.46 -13.84
N THR A 270 -1.53 5.39 -14.13
CA THR A 270 -1.32 6.56 -13.25
C THR A 270 -2.56 7.43 -13.23
N LEU A 271 -3.18 7.70 -14.39
CA LEU A 271 -4.42 8.46 -14.50
C LEU A 271 -5.54 7.78 -13.73
N PHE A 272 -5.85 6.52 -14.05
CA PHE A 272 -6.91 5.77 -13.38
C PHE A 272 -6.75 5.79 -11.87
N ARG A 273 -5.54 5.48 -11.37
CA ARG A 273 -5.28 5.40 -9.93
C ARG A 273 -5.25 6.77 -9.25
N ALA A 274 -4.90 7.84 -9.96
CA ALA A 274 -4.98 9.21 -9.45
C ALA A 274 -6.45 9.57 -9.18
N VAL A 275 -7.30 9.41 -10.20
CA VAL A 275 -8.73 9.73 -10.14
C VAL A 275 -9.45 8.87 -9.10
N GLU A 276 -9.23 7.55 -9.12
CA GLU A 276 -9.77 6.61 -8.11
C GLU A 276 -9.41 7.03 -6.69
N SER A 277 -8.13 7.35 -6.46
CA SER A 277 -7.67 7.71 -5.13
C SER A 277 -8.22 9.07 -4.69
N GLY A 278 -8.43 10.00 -5.64
CA GLY A 278 -9.06 11.30 -5.38
C GLY A 278 -10.53 11.13 -5.00
N ASN A 279 -11.26 10.31 -5.75
CA ASN A 279 -12.67 10.00 -5.44
C ASN A 279 -12.83 9.34 -4.06
N ARG A 280 -11.96 8.37 -3.74
CA ARG A 280 -11.94 7.76 -2.40
C ARG A 280 -11.55 8.77 -1.31
N ALA A 281 -10.65 9.71 -1.60
CA ALA A 281 -10.29 10.76 -0.64
C ALA A 281 -11.46 11.71 -0.37
N LEU A 282 -12.20 12.09 -1.41
CA LEU A 282 -13.40 12.91 -1.27
C LEU A 282 -14.47 12.19 -0.44
N ALA A 283 -14.76 10.93 -0.73
CA ALA A 283 -15.73 10.12 0.00
C ALA A 283 -15.37 10.00 1.50
N ALA A 284 -14.08 10.00 1.82
CA ALA A 284 -13.57 10.01 3.20
C ALA A 284 -13.48 11.43 3.83
N GLY A 285 -14.07 12.46 3.21
CA GLY A 285 -14.06 13.84 3.71
C GLY A 285 -12.70 14.55 3.59
N ARG A 286 -11.73 13.97 2.86
CA ARG A 286 -10.37 14.53 2.68
C ARG A 286 -10.28 15.33 1.38
N ARG A 287 -11.07 16.41 1.28
CA ARG A 287 -11.19 17.21 0.04
C ARG A 287 -9.85 17.74 -0.48
N ARG A 288 -8.98 18.26 0.40
CA ARG A 288 -7.65 18.74 -0.01
C ARG A 288 -6.80 17.64 -0.68
N ASP A 289 -6.82 16.42 -0.14
CA ASP A 289 -6.11 15.29 -0.74
C ASP A 289 -6.70 14.91 -2.10
N ALA A 290 -8.03 15.02 -2.24
CA ALA A 290 -8.73 14.75 -3.49
C ALA A 290 -8.36 15.76 -4.58
N GLU A 291 -8.37 17.06 -4.25
CA GLU A 291 -8.03 18.15 -5.17
C GLU A 291 -6.61 18.00 -5.72
N LEU A 292 -5.61 17.72 -4.87
CA LEU A 292 -4.24 17.46 -5.31
C LEU A 292 -4.13 16.26 -6.27
N LEU A 293 -4.92 15.22 -6.03
CA LEU A 293 -4.94 14.02 -6.86
C LEU A 293 -5.58 14.28 -8.22
N TRP A 294 -6.64 15.07 -8.27
CA TRP A 294 -7.33 15.43 -9.51
C TRP A 294 -6.56 16.46 -10.33
N GLU A 295 -5.89 17.42 -9.69
CA GLU A 295 -4.97 18.33 -10.36
C GLU A 295 -3.84 17.56 -11.04
N PHE A 296 -3.21 16.63 -10.31
CA PHE A 296 -2.21 15.75 -10.90
C PHE A 296 -2.76 14.83 -11.99
N ALA A 297 -4.01 14.37 -11.87
CA ALA A 297 -4.66 13.57 -12.90
C ALA A 297 -4.86 14.38 -14.20
N ALA A 298 -5.21 15.66 -14.10
CA ALA A 298 -5.40 16.54 -15.25
C ALA A 298 -4.10 16.83 -16.03
N TRP A 299 -2.94 16.49 -15.46
CA TRP A 299 -1.64 16.62 -16.10
C TRP A 299 -1.24 15.42 -16.96
N LEU A 300 -1.92 14.29 -16.78
CA LEU A 300 -1.61 13.03 -17.43
C LEU A 300 -2.28 12.97 -18.78
#